data_AF-A0A0K3B6J3-F1
#
_entry.id   AF-A0A0K3B6J3-F1
#
_cell.length_a   1.000
_cell.length_b   1.000
_cell.length_c   1.000
_cell.angle_alpha   90.00
_cell.angle_beta   90.00
_cell.angle_gamma   90.00
#
_symmetry.space_group_name_H-M   'P 1'
#
loop_
_entity.id
_entity.type
_entity.pdbx_description
1 polymer ?
#
loop_
_entity_poly.entity_id
_entity_poly.type
_entity_poly.pdbx_seq_one_letter_code
_entity_poly.pdbx_strand_id
1 'polypeptide(L)'
;MRGLLLTALAAVALVTAATSVSADQSRTPPTRTETDVQRVVADAAACGDYGVEWNIDLHSVNWTFFDDKGRRVKLVQHVTEDNTVRNTVTGLTLPDSPVDFVQTSTFDAETGQRQRIYITGTSVTVRRGEQHLVDRGPIVLDGQTGKILFAAGPHPIRELLDGSFDITRALPGFCDILR
;
A
#
# COMPACT_ATOMS: atom_id res chain seq x y z
N MET A 1 39.71 -0.11 -89.51
CA MET A 1 40.02 -1.47 -89.03
C MET A 1 40.02 -1.45 -87.51
N ARG A 2 39.20 -2.32 -86.90
CA ARG A 2 39.32 -3.00 -85.59
C ARG A 2 39.87 -2.18 -84.39
N GLY A 3 39.19 -2.05 -83.26
CA GLY A 3 38.00 -2.76 -82.80
C GLY A 3 37.48 -2.24 -81.46
N LEU A 4 36.22 -2.59 -81.21
CA LEU A 4 35.48 -2.47 -79.95
C LEU A 4 36.25 -3.04 -78.76
N LEU A 5 36.08 -2.41 -77.60
CA LEU A 5 35.67 -3.11 -76.37
C LEU A 5 34.85 -2.16 -75.50
N LEU A 6 33.56 -2.45 -75.44
CA LEU A 6 32.62 -1.96 -74.44
C LEU A 6 32.98 -2.55 -73.07
N THR A 7 32.90 -1.75 -72.02
CA THR A 7 32.63 -2.28 -70.69
C THR A 7 31.67 -1.36 -69.94
N ALA A 8 30.65 -1.99 -69.39
CA ALA A 8 29.39 -1.41 -68.99
C ALA A 8 29.35 -0.94 -67.53
N LEU A 9 28.26 -0.22 -67.23
CA LEU A 9 27.78 0.28 -65.95
C LEU A 9 27.95 -0.68 -64.76
N ALA A 10 28.17 -0.12 -63.57
CA ALA A 10 27.42 -0.50 -62.37
C ALA A 10 27.40 0.65 -61.35
N ALA A 11 26.26 1.33 -61.22
CA ALA A 11 25.95 2.16 -60.06
C ALA A 11 25.73 1.21 -58.87
N VAL A 12 26.61 1.26 -57.87
CA VAL A 12 26.45 0.48 -56.64
C VAL A 12 25.51 1.25 -55.73
N ALA A 13 24.25 0.82 -55.70
CA ALA A 13 23.25 1.30 -54.76
C ALA A 13 23.69 0.95 -53.32
N LEU A 14 23.76 1.97 -52.46
CA LEU A 14 23.82 1.78 -51.02
C LEU A 14 22.54 1.06 -50.57
N VAL A 15 22.69 -0.17 -50.11
CA VAL A 15 21.72 -0.81 -49.22
C VAL A 15 22.47 -1.24 -47.98
N THR A 16 22.73 -0.29 -47.08
CA THR A 16 22.99 -0.62 -45.69
C THR A 16 21.68 -1.18 -45.13
N ALA A 17 21.58 -2.50 -45.07
CA ALA A 17 20.54 -3.17 -44.31
C ALA A 17 20.73 -2.79 -42.83
N ALA A 18 20.07 -1.73 -42.40
CA ALA A 18 19.88 -1.44 -41.00
C ALA A 18 18.97 -2.54 -40.46
N THR A 19 19.57 -3.59 -39.89
CA THR A 19 18.87 -4.48 -38.98
C THR A 19 18.43 -3.62 -37.81
N SER A 20 17.17 -3.18 -37.82
CA SER A 20 16.52 -2.62 -36.66
C SER A 20 16.50 -3.73 -35.60
N VAL A 21 17.50 -3.72 -34.72
CA VAL A 21 17.40 -4.40 -33.43
C VAL A 21 16.27 -3.66 -32.73
N SER A 22 15.07 -4.23 -32.78
CA SER A 22 14.00 -3.86 -31.87
C SER A 22 14.57 -4.06 -30.48
N ALA A 23 14.96 -2.96 -29.84
CA ALA A 23 15.22 -2.97 -28.42
C ALA A 23 13.91 -3.41 -27.78
N ASP A 24 13.87 -4.66 -27.32
CA ASP A 24 12.86 -5.11 -26.38
C ASP A 24 12.93 -4.09 -25.23
N GLN A 25 11.95 -3.20 -25.14
CA GLN A 25 11.83 -2.29 -24.01
C GLN A 25 11.61 -3.21 -22.81
N SER A 26 12.71 -3.56 -22.13
CA SER A 26 12.70 -4.39 -20.95
C SER A 26 11.82 -3.68 -19.93
N ARG A 27 10.58 -4.15 -19.80
CA ARG A 27 9.63 -3.61 -18.82
C ARG A 27 10.33 -3.58 -17.48
N THR A 28 10.24 -2.45 -16.77
CA THR A 28 10.81 -2.36 -15.44
C THR A 28 10.17 -3.43 -14.55
N PRO A 29 10.95 -4.41 -14.05
CA PRO A 29 10.39 -5.49 -13.26
C PRO A 29 9.85 -4.95 -11.93
N PRO A 30 8.86 -5.63 -11.32
CA PRO A 30 8.43 -5.27 -9.98
C PRO A 30 9.59 -5.38 -8.98
N THR A 31 9.64 -4.47 -8.01
CA THR A 31 10.61 -4.53 -6.91
C THR A 31 9.95 -5.06 -5.65
N ARG A 32 10.71 -5.86 -4.89
CA ARG A 32 10.33 -6.37 -3.58
C ARG A 32 11.17 -5.70 -2.49
N THR A 33 10.53 -5.16 -1.47
CA THR A 33 11.18 -4.69 -0.25
C THR A 33 10.44 -5.20 0.96
N GLU A 34 11.11 -5.18 2.11
CA GLU A 34 10.50 -5.46 3.41
C GLU A 34 10.66 -4.22 4.28
N THR A 35 9.75 -4.03 5.22
CA THR A 35 9.78 -2.90 6.15
C THR A 35 9.19 -3.33 7.47
N ASP A 36 9.94 -3.09 8.53
CA ASP A 36 9.50 -3.23 9.91
C ASP A 36 9.29 -1.83 10.49
N VAL A 37 8.20 -1.63 11.21
CA VAL A 37 7.85 -0.37 11.86
C VAL A 37 7.38 -0.66 13.27
N GLN A 38 8.07 -0.06 14.23
CA GLN A 38 7.57 0.04 15.61
C GLN A 38 7.16 1.47 15.88
N ARG A 39 5.91 1.66 16.31
CA ARG A 39 5.36 2.98 16.59
C ARG A 39 4.38 2.90 17.75
N VAL A 40 4.46 3.89 18.64
CA VAL A 40 3.43 4.14 19.65
C VAL A 40 2.58 5.33 19.21
N VAL A 41 1.26 5.16 19.26
CA VAL A 41 0.26 6.20 19.05
C VAL A 41 -0.50 6.36 20.37
N ALA A 42 -0.57 7.58 20.90
CA ALA A 42 -1.25 7.80 22.17
C ALA A 42 -2.07 9.10 22.15
N ASP A 43 -3.19 9.07 22.85
CA ASP A 43 -4.00 10.24 23.18
C ASP A 43 -4.51 10.10 24.61
N ALA A 44 -4.08 11.03 25.47
CA ALA A 44 -4.42 11.06 26.88
C ALA A 44 -5.91 11.35 27.14
N ALA A 45 -6.62 11.91 26.15
CA ALA A 45 -8.02 12.27 26.23
C ALA A 45 -8.95 11.37 25.39
N ALA A 46 -8.43 10.29 24.80
CA ALA A 46 -9.16 9.43 23.86
C ALA A 46 -10.53 8.96 24.38
N CYS A 47 -10.63 8.64 25.67
CA CYS A 47 -11.85 8.11 26.30
C CYS A 47 -12.46 9.07 27.33
N GLY A 48 -11.98 10.32 27.41
CA GLY A 48 -12.41 11.33 28.38
C GLY A 48 -11.78 11.14 29.77
N ASP A 49 -12.04 10.02 30.44
CA ASP A 49 -11.55 9.72 31.81
C ASP A 49 -10.21 8.95 31.84
N TYR A 50 -9.81 8.35 30.73
CA TYR A 50 -8.48 7.78 30.54
C TYR A 50 -8.01 7.93 29.08
N GLY A 51 -6.70 7.80 28.90
CA GLY A 51 -6.08 7.79 27.58
C GLY A 51 -5.88 6.39 27.03
N VAL A 52 -5.66 6.31 25.73
CA VAL A 52 -5.33 5.07 25.03
C VAL A 52 -3.95 5.19 24.41
N GLU A 53 -3.18 4.12 24.54
CA GLU A 53 -1.91 3.91 23.86
C GLU A 53 -2.03 2.68 22.96
N TRP A 54 -1.74 2.83 21.67
CA TRP A 54 -1.66 1.75 20.70
C TRP A 54 -0.20 1.58 20.28
N ASN A 55 0.39 0.47 20.69
CA ASN A 55 1.73 0.08 20.28
C ASN A 55 1.61 -0.84 19.06
N ILE A 56 2.15 -0.37 17.95
CA ILE A 56 2.07 -1.01 16.63
C ILE A 56 3.44 -1.61 16.32
N ASP A 57 3.49 -2.92 16.14
CA ASP A 57 4.66 -3.65 15.65
C ASP A 57 4.30 -4.30 14.31
N LEU A 58 4.69 -3.63 13.23
CA LEU A 58 4.26 -3.91 11.87
C LEU A 58 5.42 -4.48 11.07
N HIS A 59 5.18 -5.62 10.43
CA HIS A 59 6.01 -6.16 9.36
C HIS A 59 5.26 -6.09 8.02
N SER A 60 5.92 -5.60 6.97
CA SER A 60 5.30 -5.45 5.64
C SER A 60 6.20 -5.93 4.51
N VAL A 61 5.70 -6.88 3.72
CA VAL A 61 6.29 -7.29 2.44
C VAL A 61 5.68 -6.44 1.32
N ASN A 62 6.50 -5.61 0.69
CA ASN A 62 6.08 -4.62 -0.28
C ASN A 62 6.50 -5.01 -1.69
N TRP A 63 5.55 -4.99 -2.62
CA TRP A 63 5.77 -5.15 -4.05
C TRP A 63 5.38 -3.88 -4.81
N THR A 64 6.37 -3.24 -5.44
CA THR A 64 6.13 -2.04 -6.28
C THR A 64 6.16 -2.41 -7.75
N PHE A 65 5.16 -1.97 -8.50
CA PHE A 65 5.01 -2.22 -9.93
C PHE A 65 5.10 -0.91 -10.71
N PHE A 66 5.69 -1.01 -11.90
CA PHE A 66 6.01 0.13 -12.75
C PHE A 66 5.36 -0.02 -14.13
N ASP A 67 5.10 1.10 -14.81
CA ASP A 67 4.76 1.11 -16.23
C ASP A 67 5.99 0.95 -17.12
N ASP A 68 5.79 0.95 -18.44
CA ASP A 68 6.87 0.78 -19.43
C ASP A 68 7.89 1.94 -19.40
N LYS A 69 7.58 3.07 -18.75
CA LYS A 69 8.49 4.22 -18.55
C LYS A 69 9.17 4.19 -17.18
N GLY A 70 9.00 3.11 -16.41
CA GLY A 70 9.59 2.97 -15.07
C GLY A 70 8.88 3.77 -13.99
N ARG A 71 7.64 4.23 -14.21
CA ARG A 71 6.88 5.03 -13.24
C ARG A 71 6.00 4.14 -12.39
N ARG A 72 5.95 4.41 -11.08
CA ARG A 72 5.17 3.61 -10.14
C ARG A 72 3.68 3.71 -10.46
N VAL A 73 3.02 2.57 -10.64
CA VAL A 73 1.56 2.49 -10.88
C VAL A 73 0.82 1.74 -9.79
N LYS A 74 1.51 0.86 -9.05
CA LYS A 74 0.90 0.05 -7.99
C LYS A 74 1.92 -0.29 -6.90
N LEU A 75 1.45 -0.32 -5.67
CA LEU A 75 2.17 -0.85 -4.51
C LEU A 75 1.23 -1.84 -3.82
N VAL A 76 1.66 -3.09 -3.65
CA VAL A 76 0.96 -4.12 -2.87
C VAL A 76 1.76 -4.38 -1.62
N GLN A 77 1.14 -4.25 -0.46
CA GLN A 77 1.76 -4.44 0.84
C GLN A 77 1.01 -5.56 1.54
N HIS A 78 1.71 -6.66 1.85
CA HIS A 78 1.20 -7.67 2.77
C HIS A 78 1.70 -7.29 4.16
N VAL A 79 0.77 -6.90 5.02
CA VAL A 79 1.04 -6.39 6.36
C VAL A 79 0.62 -7.43 7.40
N THR A 80 1.51 -7.72 8.33
CA THR A 80 1.24 -8.50 9.53
C THR A 80 1.67 -7.68 10.74
N GLU A 81 0.85 -7.67 11.80
CA GLU A 81 1.13 -6.87 12.98
C GLU A 81 0.92 -7.66 14.28
N ASP A 82 1.76 -7.38 15.29
CA ASP A 82 1.63 -7.88 16.66
C ASP A 82 1.49 -6.71 17.64
N ASN A 83 0.30 -6.13 17.63
CA ASN A 83 0.04 -4.87 18.32
C ASN A 83 -0.45 -5.10 19.74
N THR A 84 -0.40 -4.03 20.55
CA THR A 84 -1.12 -3.96 21.83
C THR A 84 -1.82 -2.63 22.00
N VAL A 85 -2.97 -2.66 22.68
CA VAL A 85 -3.69 -1.45 23.10
C VAL A 85 -3.78 -1.39 24.61
N ARG A 86 -3.58 -0.20 25.18
CA ARG A 86 -3.44 0.00 26.62
C ARG A 86 -4.27 1.17 27.13
N ASN A 87 -4.95 0.94 28.25
CA ASN A 87 -5.54 1.97 29.09
C ASN A 87 -4.44 2.63 29.93
N THR A 88 -4.21 3.93 29.75
CA THR A 88 -3.09 4.64 30.38
C THR A 88 -3.26 4.86 31.88
N VAL A 89 -4.49 4.77 32.40
CA VAL A 89 -4.80 4.98 33.83
C VAL A 89 -4.78 3.66 34.59
N THR A 90 -5.47 2.63 34.09
CA THR A 90 -5.54 1.33 34.78
C THR A 90 -4.34 0.43 34.51
N GLY A 91 -3.62 0.69 33.42
CA GLY A 91 -2.52 -0.16 32.96
C GLY A 91 -2.98 -1.46 32.28
N LEU A 92 -4.29 -1.65 32.05
CA LEU A 92 -4.80 -2.78 31.28
C LEU A 92 -4.25 -2.72 29.85
N THR A 93 -3.55 -3.79 29.44
CA THR A 93 -3.03 -3.96 28.08
C THR A 93 -3.67 -5.20 27.46
N LEU A 94 -4.19 -5.05 26.24
CA LEU A 94 -4.79 -6.13 25.47
C LEU A 94 -4.02 -6.32 24.15
N PRO A 95 -3.84 -7.57 23.68
CA PRO A 95 -3.29 -7.81 22.36
C PRO A 95 -4.30 -7.37 21.29
N ASP A 96 -3.78 -6.67 20.28
CA ASP A 96 -4.44 -6.39 19.01
C ASP A 96 -3.76 -7.26 17.94
N SER A 97 -3.90 -8.57 18.09
CA SER A 97 -3.25 -9.56 17.25
C SER A 97 -4.01 -10.91 17.24
N PRO A 98 -3.87 -11.73 16.17
CA PRO A 98 -3.09 -11.47 14.95
C PRO A 98 -3.82 -10.54 13.96
N VAL A 99 -3.10 -9.53 13.47
CA VAL A 99 -3.53 -8.64 12.38
C VAL A 99 -2.82 -9.07 11.11
N ASP A 100 -3.59 -9.26 10.02
CA ASP A 100 -3.09 -9.67 8.71
C ASP A 100 -3.99 -9.09 7.63
N PHE A 101 -3.43 -8.20 6.80
CA PHE A 101 -4.15 -7.60 5.68
C PHE A 101 -3.24 -7.27 4.51
N VAL A 102 -3.85 -7.17 3.34
CA VAL A 102 -3.22 -6.69 2.13
C VAL A 102 -3.72 -5.28 1.83
N GLN A 103 -2.79 -4.34 1.69
CA GLN A 103 -3.04 -2.99 1.21
C GLN A 103 -2.50 -2.82 -0.21
N THR A 104 -3.38 -2.54 -1.17
CA THR A 104 -3.00 -2.19 -2.54
C THR A 104 -3.24 -0.70 -2.80
N SER A 105 -2.17 0.06 -3.03
CA SER A 105 -2.25 1.45 -3.49
C SER A 105 -2.07 1.52 -5.01
N THR A 106 -2.92 2.30 -5.68
CA THR A 106 -2.77 2.64 -7.11
C THR A 106 -2.33 4.08 -7.26
N PHE A 107 -1.56 4.36 -8.30
CA PHE A 107 -0.97 5.67 -8.52
C PHE A 107 -1.24 6.15 -9.95
N ASP A 108 -1.48 7.44 -10.07
CA ASP A 108 -1.45 8.14 -11.34
C ASP A 108 0.01 8.15 -11.84
N ALA A 109 0.25 7.58 -13.02
CA ALA A 109 1.60 7.39 -13.53
C ALA A 109 2.29 8.72 -13.91
N GLU A 110 1.52 9.75 -14.26
CA GLU A 110 2.05 11.03 -14.71
C GLU A 110 2.39 11.94 -13.52
N THR A 111 1.50 12.02 -12.54
CA THR A 111 1.62 12.91 -11.37
C THR A 111 2.26 12.23 -10.16
N GLY A 112 2.29 10.89 -10.14
CA GLY A 112 2.72 10.09 -8.98
C GLY A 112 1.73 10.10 -7.80
N GLN A 113 0.58 10.77 -7.93
CA GLN A 113 -0.42 10.87 -6.87
C GLN A 113 -1.09 9.53 -6.63
N ARG A 114 -1.35 9.21 -5.36
CA ARG A 114 -2.04 7.98 -4.96
C ARG A 114 -3.53 8.15 -5.22
N GLN A 115 -4.09 7.36 -6.12
CA GLN A 115 -5.49 7.47 -6.52
C GLN A 115 -6.42 6.73 -5.56
N ARG A 116 -6.10 5.47 -5.23
CA ARG A 116 -6.94 4.63 -4.37
C ARG A 116 -6.10 3.72 -3.50
N ILE A 117 -6.64 3.38 -2.33
CA ILE A 117 -6.10 2.36 -1.42
C ILE A 117 -7.16 1.30 -1.23
N TYR A 118 -6.83 0.06 -1.54
CA TYR A 118 -7.69 -1.11 -1.34
C TYR A 118 -7.12 -1.92 -0.18
N ILE A 119 -7.89 -2.14 0.87
CA ILE A 119 -7.48 -2.95 2.03
C ILE A 119 -8.39 -4.16 2.12
N THR A 120 -7.82 -5.33 2.31
CA THR A 120 -8.54 -6.58 2.53
C THR A 120 -7.85 -7.40 3.61
N GLY A 121 -8.61 -7.93 4.57
CA GLY A 121 -8.08 -8.70 5.69
C GLY A 121 -8.62 -8.18 7.01
N THR A 122 -7.87 -8.45 8.08
CA THR A 122 -8.16 -7.97 9.44
C THR A 122 -7.14 -6.90 9.79
N SER A 123 -7.59 -5.69 10.09
CA SER A 123 -6.75 -4.56 10.49
C SER A 123 -6.72 -4.32 12.00
N VAL A 124 -7.75 -4.78 12.74
CA VAL A 124 -7.79 -4.77 14.21
C VAL A 124 -8.50 -6.02 14.70
N THR A 125 -7.99 -6.66 15.74
CA THR A 125 -8.68 -7.72 16.48
C THR A 125 -8.26 -7.74 17.94
N VAL A 126 -9.14 -7.23 18.81
CA VAL A 126 -8.91 -7.18 20.26
C VAL A 126 -9.98 -8.00 20.98
N ARG A 127 -9.57 -8.83 21.93
CA ARG A 127 -10.47 -9.67 22.74
C ARG A 127 -10.32 -9.41 24.22
N ARG A 128 -11.45 -9.40 24.93
CA ARG A 128 -11.50 -9.36 26.40
C ARG A 128 -12.76 -10.04 26.92
N GLY A 129 -12.60 -11.23 27.51
CA GLY A 129 -13.76 -12.04 27.91
C GLY A 129 -14.68 -12.29 26.71
N GLU A 130 -15.96 -11.94 26.84
CA GLU A 130 -16.97 -12.06 25.79
C GLU A 130 -16.95 -10.90 24.77
N GLN A 131 -16.18 -9.82 25.02
CA GLN A 131 -16.05 -8.71 24.08
C GLN A 131 -15.04 -9.05 22.98
N HIS A 132 -15.42 -8.77 21.72
CA HIS A 132 -14.54 -8.92 20.56
C HIS A 132 -14.70 -7.71 19.64
N LEU A 133 -13.68 -6.85 19.62
CA LEU A 133 -13.56 -5.74 18.68
C LEU A 133 -12.83 -6.24 17.43
N VAL A 134 -13.44 -6.06 16.26
CA VAL A 134 -12.89 -6.49 14.98
C VAL A 134 -13.06 -5.40 13.94
N ASP A 135 -11.97 -5.02 13.29
CA ASP A 135 -11.97 -4.24 12.07
C ASP A 135 -11.47 -5.12 10.92
N ARG A 136 -12.38 -5.49 10.02
CA ARG A 136 -12.09 -6.40 8.91
C ARG A 136 -13.01 -6.20 7.71
N GLY A 137 -12.51 -6.67 6.58
CA GLY A 137 -13.27 -6.73 5.33
C GLY A 137 -12.70 -5.80 4.27
N PRO A 138 -13.22 -5.88 3.03
CA PRO A 138 -12.73 -5.07 1.94
C PRO A 138 -13.13 -3.60 2.14
N ILE A 139 -12.14 -2.72 2.13
CA ILE A 139 -12.31 -1.27 2.22
C ILE A 139 -11.58 -0.61 1.04
N VAL A 140 -12.24 0.34 0.39
CA VAL A 140 -11.63 1.21 -0.62
C VAL A 140 -11.60 2.63 -0.08
N LEU A 141 -10.41 3.20 0.00
CA LEU A 141 -10.20 4.61 0.35
C LEU A 141 -9.82 5.43 -0.87
N ASP A 142 -10.23 6.68 -0.85
CA ASP A 142 -9.63 7.73 -1.66
C ASP A 142 -8.16 7.90 -1.25
N GLY A 143 -7.26 7.81 -2.23
CA GLY A 143 -5.82 7.77 -1.96
C GLY A 143 -5.21 9.10 -1.53
N GLN A 144 -5.95 10.21 -1.62
CA GLN A 144 -5.49 11.55 -1.24
C GLN A 144 -6.07 12.01 0.09
N THR A 145 -7.34 11.69 0.34
CA THR A 145 -8.09 12.16 1.51
C THR A 145 -8.23 11.12 2.60
N GLY A 146 -8.09 9.83 2.27
CA GLY A 146 -8.38 8.74 3.22
C GLY A 146 -9.87 8.51 3.43
N LYS A 147 -10.74 9.21 2.69
CA LYS A 147 -12.19 9.01 2.73
C LYS A 147 -12.55 7.59 2.31
N ILE A 148 -13.46 6.96 3.04
CA ILE A 148 -14.01 5.66 2.66
C ILE A 148 -14.94 5.85 1.44
N LEU A 149 -14.58 5.20 0.34
CA LEU A 149 -15.38 5.15 -0.89
C LEU A 149 -16.28 3.92 -0.94
N PHE A 150 -15.85 2.85 -0.29
CA PHE A 150 -16.59 1.60 -0.16
C PHE A 150 -16.07 0.83 1.05
N ALA A 151 -16.96 0.14 1.76
CA ALA A 151 -16.59 -0.83 2.78
C ALA A 151 -17.64 -1.94 2.84
N ALA A 152 -17.20 -3.15 3.19
CA ALA A 152 -18.11 -4.25 3.56
C ALA A 152 -17.53 -5.03 4.74
N GLY A 153 -18.39 -5.45 5.67
CA GLY A 153 -17.98 -6.06 6.93
C GLY A 153 -17.80 -5.03 8.06
N PRO A 154 -17.54 -5.49 9.29
CA PRO A 154 -17.38 -4.61 10.45
C PRO A 154 -16.04 -3.86 10.41
N HIS A 155 -16.07 -2.54 10.48
CA HIS A 155 -14.87 -1.69 10.45
C HIS A 155 -14.97 -0.46 11.38
N PRO A 156 -15.30 -0.68 12.67
CA PRO A 156 -15.58 0.40 13.61
C PRO A 156 -14.37 1.30 13.90
N ILE A 157 -13.14 0.80 13.73
CA ILE A 157 -11.94 1.61 13.93
C ILE A 157 -11.69 2.50 12.71
N ARG A 158 -11.90 1.96 11.51
CA ARG A 158 -11.70 2.68 10.26
C ARG A 158 -12.70 3.82 10.06
N GLU A 159 -13.94 3.66 10.52
CA GLU A 159 -14.98 4.71 10.44
C GLU A 159 -14.54 6.01 11.14
N LEU A 160 -13.76 5.90 12.22
CA LEU A 160 -13.23 7.06 12.94
C LEU A 160 -12.17 7.84 12.15
N LEU A 161 -11.56 7.19 11.15
CA LEU A 161 -10.56 7.80 10.28
C LEU A 161 -11.19 8.48 9.06
N ASP A 162 -12.48 8.35 8.78
CA ASP A 162 -13.07 8.76 7.50
C ASP A 162 -12.71 10.21 7.10
N GLY A 163 -11.96 10.34 6.00
CA GLY A 163 -11.44 11.62 5.51
C GLY A 163 -10.14 12.09 6.17
N SER A 164 -9.41 11.18 6.83
CA SER A 164 -8.12 11.45 7.49
C SER A 164 -7.19 10.24 7.45
N PHE A 165 -5.88 10.49 7.42
CA PHE A 165 -4.84 9.48 7.66
C PHE A 165 -4.23 9.59 9.07
N ASP A 166 -4.79 10.45 9.91
CA ASP A 166 -4.36 10.62 11.29
C ASP A 166 -4.88 9.47 12.17
N ILE A 167 -4.02 8.49 12.40
CA ILE A 167 -4.30 7.30 13.21
C ILE A 167 -4.63 7.60 14.68
N THR A 168 -4.30 8.79 15.21
CA THR A 168 -4.70 9.15 16.58
C THR A 168 -6.22 9.20 16.73
N ARG A 169 -6.95 9.50 15.64
CA ARG A 169 -8.42 9.51 15.63
C ARG A 169 -9.06 8.14 15.82
N ALA A 170 -8.33 7.05 15.60
CA ALA A 170 -8.82 5.69 15.82
C ALA A 170 -8.86 5.31 17.31
N LEU A 171 -8.10 6.00 18.17
CA LEU A 171 -7.91 5.62 19.57
C LEU A 171 -9.21 5.53 20.40
N PRO A 172 -10.22 6.41 20.21
CA PRO A 172 -11.50 6.28 20.89
C PRO A 172 -12.24 4.97 20.60
N GLY A 173 -11.95 4.30 19.48
CA GLY A 173 -12.57 3.02 19.13
C GLY A 173 -12.20 1.86 20.07
N PHE A 174 -11.16 2.02 20.89
CA PHE A 174 -10.75 1.03 21.88
C PHE A 174 -11.37 1.25 23.27
N CYS A 175 -12.10 2.34 23.50
CA CYS A 175 -12.56 2.70 24.84
C CYS A 175 -13.45 1.61 25.48
N ASP A 176 -14.45 1.10 24.76
CA ASP A 176 -15.40 0.16 25.36
C ASP A 176 -14.75 -1.18 25.77
N ILE A 177 -13.71 -1.62 25.06
CA ILE A 177 -12.99 -2.86 25.38
C ILE A 177 -11.90 -2.67 26.44
N LEU A 178 -11.43 -1.43 26.65
CA LEU A 178 -10.41 -1.05 27.63
C LEU A 178 -10.96 -0.54 28.97
N ARG A 179 -12.30 -0.52 29.12
CA ARG A 179 -12.98 0.03 30.30
C ARG A 179 -12.89 -0.82 31.57
#